data_AF-A0A5J4RYW6-F1
#
_entry.id   AF-A0A5J4RYW6-F1
#
_cell.length_a   1.000
_cell.length_b   1.000
_cell.length_c   1.000
_cell.angle_alpha   90.00
_cell.angle_beta   90.00
_cell.angle_gamma   90.00
#
_symmetry.space_group_name_H-M   'P 1'
#
loop_
_entity.id
_entity.type
_entity.pdbx_description
1 polymer ?
#
loop_
_entity_poly.entity_id
_entity_poly.type
_entity_poly.pdbx_seq_one_letter_code
_entity_poly.pdbx_strand_id
1 'polypeptide(L)'
;MKFRFENLGVVERIDFDLSKKLSVFCGPNGTGKTYVSYALYGLLYEMLSAPVPLFSMKELKERKTLDIELDPDILHSQREAALKELQDEGIQTVFGLS
;
A
#
# COMPACT_ATOMS: atom_id res chain seq x y z
N MET A 1 -3.06 -3.79 -10.65
CA MET A 1 -3.57 -4.11 -9.30
C MET A 1 -5.05 -3.78 -9.26
N LYS A 2 -5.89 -4.69 -8.77
CA LYS A 2 -7.36 -4.48 -8.72
C LYS A 2 -7.80 -4.31 -7.28
N PHE A 3 -8.81 -3.48 -7.08
CA PHE A 3 -9.33 -3.17 -5.77
C PHE A 3 -10.84 -2.97 -5.82
N ARG A 4 -11.46 -3.14 -4.67
CA ARG A 4 -12.87 -2.86 -4.45
C ARG A 4 -13.03 -2.06 -3.17
N PHE A 5 -13.83 -1.00 -3.23
CA PHE A 5 -14.40 -0.37 -2.05
C PHE A 5 -15.89 -0.66 -2.00
N GLU A 6 -16.39 -0.98 -0.81
CA GLU A 6 -17.81 -1.16 -0.51
C GLU A 6 -18.16 -0.29 0.71
N ASN A 7 -19.35 0.31 0.70
CA ASN A 7 -19.87 1.15 1.78
C ASN A 7 -18.94 2.31 2.21
N LEU A 8 -18.29 2.97 1.24
CA LEU A 8 -17.37 4.10 1.48
C LEU A 8 -18.11 5.43 1.34
N GLY A 9 -18.68 5.93 2.43
CA GLY A 9 -19.48 7.15 2.42
C GLY A 9 -20.71 7.01 1.53
N VAL A 10 -20.82 7.84 0.48
CA VAL A 10 -21.91 7.76 -0.51
C VAL A 10 -21.70 6.69 -1.59
N VAL A 11 -20.54 6.03 -1.59
CA VAL A 11 -20.20 4.99 -2.58
C VAL A 11 -20.60 3.63 -2.02
N GLU A 12 -21.70 3.07 -2.51
CA GLU A 12 -22.13 1.71 -2.15
C GLU A 12 -21.10 0.68 -2.60
N ARG A 13 -20.61 0.79 -3.84
CA ARG A 13 -19.56 -0.07 -4.39
C ARG A 13 -18.83 0.58 -5.56
N ILE A 14 -17.51 0.38 -5.62
CA ILE A 14 -16.68 0.69 -6.80
C ILE A 14 -15.56 -0.35 -6.96
N ASP A 15 -15.34 -0.77 -8.20
CA ASP A 15 -14.24 -1.66 -8.60
C ASP A 15 -13.26 -0.86 -9.48
N PHE A 16 -11.96 -0.93 -9.19
CA PHE A 16 -10.94 -0.19 -9.95
C PHE A 16 -9.71 -1.05 -10.26
N ASP A 17 -9.08 -0.76 -11.40
CA ASP A 17 -7.92 -1.49 -11.90
C ASP A 17 -6.78 -0.51 -12.21
N LEU A 18 -5.79 -0.48 -11.32
CA LEU A 18 -4.59 0.35 -11.46
C LEU A 18 -3.59 -0.19 -12.48
N SER A 19 -3.84 -1.34 -13.14
CA SER A 19 -3.02 -1.75 -14.28
C SER A 19 -3.24 -0.88 -15.53
N LYS A 20 -4.31 -0.08 -15.54
CA LYS A 20 -4.62 0.84 -16.63
C LYS A 20 -3.69 2.06 -16.60
N LYS A 21 -3.34 2.55 -17.79
CA LYS A 21 -2.44 3.71 -17.97
C LYS A 21 -2.99 5.01 -17.39
N LEU A 22 -4.30 5.18 -17.38
CA LEU A 22 -4.98 6.36 -16.86
C LEU A 22 -6.37 5.98 -16.35
N SER A 23 -6.71 6.50 -15.18
CA SER A 23 -8.04 6.41 -14.58
C SER A 23 -8.52 7.81 -14.24
N VAL A 24 -9.77 8.12 -14.56
CA VAL A 24 -10.36 9.44 -14.30
C VAL A 24 -11.68 9.25 -13.55
N PHE A 25 -11.81 9.94 -12.41
CA PHE A 25 -13.08 10.00 -11.67
C PHE A 25 -13.93 11.16 -12.20
N CYS A 26 -15.05 10.84 -12.83
CA CYS A 26 -15.97 11.81 -13.42
C CYS A 26 -17.36 11.75 -12.74
N GLY A 27 -18.12 12.85 -12.83
CA GLY A 27 -19.51 12.94 -12.36
C GLY A 27 -19.80 14.18 -11.50
N PRO A 28 -21.07 14.41 -11.12
CA PRO A 28 -21.50 15.56 -10.31
C PRO A 28 -20.80 15.68 -8.95
N ASN A 29 -20.81 16.88 -8.36
CA ASN A 29 -20.26 17.08 -7.01
C ASN A 29 -21.00 16.24 -5.97
N GLY A 30 -20.29 15.79 -4.94
CA GLY A 30 -20.88 15.00 -3.85
C GLY A 30 -21.11 13.51 -4.17
N THR A 31 -20.72 13.00 -5.34
CA THR A 31 -20.92 11.58 -5.73
C THR A 31 -19.80 10.64 -5.27
N GLY A 32 -19.01 11.02 -4.25
CA GLY A 32 -17.99 10.14 -3.67
C GLY A 32 -16.62 10.11 -4.37
N LYS A 33 -16.41 10.91 -5.43
CA LYS A 33 -15.10 11.01 -6.12
C LYS A 33 -13.94 11.27 -5.15
N THR A 34 -14.12 12.25 -4.25
CA THR A 34 -13.11 12.61 -3.23
C THR A 34 -12.87 11.48 -2.23
N TYR A 35 -13.92 10.76 -1.82
CA TYR A 35 -13.80 9.67 -0.86
C TYR A 35 -12.96 8.53 -1.44
N VAL A 36 -13.27 8.14 -2.66
CA VAL A 36 -12.53 7.09 -3.38
C VAL A 36 -11.09 7.53 -3.63
N SER A 37 -10.87 8.77 -4.10
CA SER A 37 -9.52 9.24 -4.39
C SER A 37 -8.64 9.29 -3.14
N TYR A 38 -9.19 9.72 -1.99
CA TYR A 38 -8.44 9.78 -0.74
C TYR A 38 -8.18 8.40 -0.13
N ALA A 39 -9.18 7.50 -0.14
CA ALA A 39 -8.98 6.13 0.33
C ALA A 39 -7.92 5.40 -0.50
N LEU A 40 -7.97 5.57 -1.82
CA LEU A 40 -6.96 5.04 -2.73
C LEU A 40 -5.58 5.67 -2.49
N TYR A 41 -5.52 6.99 -2.32
CA TYR A 41 -4.28 7.69 -2.02
C TYR A 41 -3.65 7.18 -0.72
N GLY A 42 -4.41 7.11 0.38
CA GLY A 42 -3.90 6.64 1.67
C GLY A 42 -3.36 5.21 1.58
N LEU A 43 -4.10 4.32 0.92
CA LEU A 43 -3.65 2.95 0.71
C LEU A 43 -2.35 2.89 -0.11
N LEU A 44 -2.27 3.60 -1.23
CA LEU A 44 -1.07 3.61 -2.07
C LEU A 44 0.12 4.28 -1.37
N TYR A 45 -0.12 5.33 -0.61
CA TYR A 45 0.91 6.01 0.15
C TYR A 45 1.54 5.08 1.18
N GLU A 46 0.74 4.37 1.97
CA GLU A 46 1.23 3.39 2.95
C GLU A 46 1.93 2.21 2.26
N MET A 47 1.39 1.71 1.14
CA MET A 47 2.04 0.67 0.34
C MET A 47 3.40 1.09 -0.22
N LEU A 48 3.56 2.35 -0.63
CA LEU A 48 4.82 2.88 -1.17
C LEU A 48 5.80 3.30 -0.07
N SER A 49 5.30 3.66 1.11
CA SER A 49 6.10 4.18 2.22
C SER A 49 6.51 3.11 3.23
N ALA A 50 5.98 1.89 3.13
CA ALA A 50 6.33 0.79 3.99
C ALA A 50 7.84 0.54 3.95
N PRO A 51 8.57 0.77 5.06
CA PRO A 51 10.00 0.53 5.11
C PRO A 51 10.23 -0.97 5.03
N VAL A 52 10.99 -1.39 4.03
CA VAL A 52 11.36 -2.79 3.84
C VAL A 52 12.67 -3.02 4.59
N PRO A 53 12.69 -3.82 5.67
CA PRO A 53 13.90 -4.04 6.44
C PRO A 53 14.89 -4.90 5.63
N LEU A 54 15.94 -4.25 5.12
CA LEU A 54 17.00 -4.91 4.35
C LEU A 54 17.81 -5.94 5.15
N PHE A 55 17.78 -5.83 6.49
CA PHE A 55 18.50 -6.69 7.40
C PHE A 55 17.78 -6.79 8.75
N SER A 56 18.12 -7.81 9.53
CA SER A 56 17.63 -7.96 10.90
C SER A 56 18.46 -7.13 11.88
N MET A 57 17.79 -6.41 12.79
CA MET A 57 18.46 -5.73 13.89
C MET A 57 19.25 -6.66 14.80
N LYS A 58 18.87 -7.95 14.87
CA LYS A 58 19.63 -8.97 15.60
C LYS A 58 20.96 -9.23 14.92
N GLU A 59 20.96 -9.37 13.60
CA GLU A 59 22.17 -9.62 12.81
C GLU A 59 23.16 -8.45 12.92
N LEU A 60 22.66 -7.21 12.85
CA LEU A 60 23.50 -6.03 13.03
C LEU A 60 24.14 -5.99 14.44
N LYS A 61 23.38 -6.34 15.49
CA LYS A 61 23.91 -6.38 16.85
C LYS A 61 25.02 -7.42 17.02
N GLU A 62 24.86 -8.58 16.38
CA GLU A 62 25.83 -9.68 16.46
C GLU A 62 27.09 -9.39 15.65
N ARG A 63 26.94 -8.92 14.41
CA ARG A 63 28.05 -8.70 13.48
C ARG A 63 28.74 -7.35 13.64
N LYS A 64 28.07 -6.38 14.28
CA LYS A 64 28.49 -4.96 14.48
C LYS A 64 28.69 -4.15 13.20
N THR A 65 28.92 -4.80 12.08
CA THR A 65 29.05 -4.22 10.75
C THR A 65 28.41 -5.18 9.75
N LEU A 66 27.70 -4.64 8.76
CA LEU A 66 27.06 -5.39 7.69
C LEU A 66 27.40 -4.71 6.37
N ASP A 67 27.90 -5.50 5.43
CA ASP A 67 28.05 -5.08 4.04
C ASP A 67 26.83 -5.61 3.28
N ILE A 68 26.00 -4.68 2.81
CA ILE A 68 24.74 -4.99 2.12
C ILE A 68 24.92 -4.62 0.65
N GLU A 69 24.84 -5.62 -0.21
CA GLU A 69 24.77 -5.40 -1.65
C GLU A 69 23.32 -5.08 -2.04
N LEU A 70 23.13 -3.96 -2.75
CA LEU A 70 21.81 -3.55 -3.21
C LEU A 70 21.47 -4.25 -4.53
N ASP A 71 20.87 -5.43 -4.43
CA ASP A 71 20.35 -6.18 -5.57
C ASP A 71 18.87 -5.80 -5.84
N PRO A 72 18.54 -5.28 -7.04
CA PRO A 72 17.18 -4.94 -7.43
C PRO A 72 16.16 -6.07 -7.26
N ASP A 73 16.55 -7.32 -7.51
CA ASP A 73 15.66 -8.48 -7.43
C ASP A 73 15.32 -8.80 -5.97
N ILE A 74 16.32 -8.70 -5.09
CA ILE A 74 16.13 -8.85 -3.64
C ILE A 74 15.22 -7.74 -3.11
N LEU A 75 15.47 -6.49 -3.49
CA LEU A 75 14.63 -5.35 -3.11
C LEU A 75 13.19 -5.52 -3.58
N HIS A 76 12.99 -5.98 -4.81
CA HIS A 76 11.66 -6.27 -5.34
C HIS A 76 10.97 -7.37 -4.52
N SER A 77 11.66 -8.48 -4.24
CA SER A 77 11.08 -9.59 -3.47
C SER A 77 10.66 -9.18 -2.06
N GLN A 78 11.48 -8.37 -1.37
CA GLN A 78 11.15 -7.91 -0.03
C GLN A 78 10.01 -6.88 -0.04
N ARG A 79 9.91 -6.04 -1.08
CA ARG A 79 8.75 -5.17 -1.27
C ARG A 79 7.47 -5.99 -1.42
N GLU A 80 7.47 -7.04 -2.24
CA GLU A 80 6.29 -7.91 -2.39
C GLU A 80 5.89 -8.58 -1.07
N ALA A 81 6.86 -8.97 -0.22
CA ALA A 81 6.59 -9.50 1.11
C ALA A 81 5.93 -8.45 2.03
N ALA A 82 6.45 -7.22 2.07
CA ALA A 82 5.88 -6.13 2.85
C ALA A 82 4.47 -5.74 2.38
N LEU A 83 4.23 -5.75 1.06
CA LEU A 83 2.90 -5.50 0.50
C LEU A 83 1.88 -6.57 0.91
N LYS A 84 2.33 -7.82 1.09
CA LYS A 84 1.47 -8.91 1.57
C LYS A 84 1.10 -8.72 3.04
N GLU A 85 2.04 -8.31 3.88
CA GLU A 85 1.81 -8.01 5.30
C GLU A 85 0.84 -6.83 5.49
N LEU A 86 0.94 -5.79 4.65
CA LEU A 86 -0.02 -4.69 4.58
C LEU A 86 -1.44 -5.15 4.22
N GLN A 87 -1.58 -6.15 3.34
CA GLN A 87 -2.88 -6.71 2.98
C GLN A 87 -3.52 -7.46 4.15
N ASP A 88 -2.71 -8.12 4.97
CA ASP A 88 -3.19 -8.97 6.06
C ASP A 88 -3.48 -8.17 7.34
N GLU A 89 -2.62 -7.22 7.74
CA GLU A 89 -2.76 -6.48 9.01
C GLU A 89 -2.79 -4.95 8.84
N GLY A 90 -2.01 -4.40 7.90
CA GLY A 90 -1.80 -2.96 7.79
C GLY A 90 -3.02 -2.16 7.34
N ILE A 91 -3.99 -2.77 6.66
CA ILE A 91 -5.19 -2.06 6.19
C ILE A 91 -6.04 -1.52 7.36
N GLN A 92 -6.04 -2.20 8.51
CA GLN A 92 -6.74 -1.73 9.71
C GLN A 92 -6.07 -0.47 10.27
N THR A 93 -4.73 -0.43 10.25
CA THR A 93 -3.94 0.72 10.69
C THR A 93 -4.15 1.93 9.78
N VAL A 94 -4.24 1.74 8.45
CA VAL A 94 -4.53 2.83 7.49
C VAL A 94 -5.85 3.54 7.83
N PHE A 95 -6.84 2.80 8.34
CA PHE A 95 -8.14 3.33 8.73
C PHE A 95 -8.30 3.58 10.23
N GLY A 96 -7.23 3.45 11.03
CA GLY A 96 -7.25 3.69 12.47
C GLY A 96 -8.15 2.73 13.26
N LEU A 97 -8.31 1.51 12.77
CA LEU A 97 -9.15 0.46 13.35
C LEU A 97 -8.37 -0.48 14.31
N SER A 98 -7.05 -0.27 14.43
CA SER A 98 -6.11 -0.98 15.31
C SER A 98 -5.26 -0.02 16.12
#